data_AF-A0A928SHH0-F1
#
_entry.id   AF-A0A928SHH0-F1
#
_cell.length_a   1.000
_cell.length_b   1.000
_cell.length_c   1.000
_cell.angle_alpha   90.00
_cell.angle_beta   90.00
_cell.angle_gamma   90.00
#
_symmetry.space_group_name_H-M   'P 1'
#
loop_
_entity.id
_entity.type
_entity.pdbx_description
1 polymer ?
#
loop_
_entity_poly.entity_id
_entity_poly.type
_entity_poly.pdbx_seq_one_letter_code
_entity_poly.pdbx_strand_id
1 'polypeptide(L)'
;MLLVACSPTEMPTVAPVVTGLTATPTTPAAATTVVFAPGTSPPRTPTPTRLTASPTPTPQSDSFTSEGDTLPSLSPLPLPTSGTPAAVFVVPCRVGSTSLPLRSGPGPNYDTIKTLAAGTSLVALKYTASGSWLLVETTQHEAGWVNTTAVSCRGDLSRLPIAQGVGEAAPPAFSPTAGPTPTSLLRPAVPTPTPTAIASPTLPAPSGAAWRGEYYDNPNLAGQPVLVRDDPTLEFTWGPNSPGPNVPADNFSARWTRPFEFAEEGDYRFWADVDDGVKLYLDGWLIIDEWNTNPYVLHSGSFADIKPGVHTLMVEFFEAGGDAHIRVWFEKTVVSGDKWVGEYFNNPDFRSPPVLIREDDDIDFDWDDDEPAPGMPDDNFSVRWQRTVALPAGDYNFEATIAEEDWVKVYLDDWPILEEDSDDGGTATGSFDDVGAGMHTIRVEYRDFSEEARIEIDWERDD
;
A
#
# COMPACT_ATOMS: atom_id res chain seq x y z
N MET A 1 -51.98 23.58 -36.31
CA MET A 1 -53.10 22.78 -35.82
C MET A 1 -52.88 22.59 -34.32
N LEU A 2 -53.79 23.18 -33.55
CA LEU A 2 -53.97 23.29 -32.08
C LEU A 2 -52.83 23.00 -31.07
N LEU A 3 -52.48 24.08 -30.36
CA LEU A 3 -51.99 24.12 -28.97
C LEU A 3 -53.14 23.84 -27.99
N VAL A 4 -52.85 23.19 -26.86
CA VAL A 4 -53.71 23.16 -25.67
C VAL A 4 -52.89 23.70 -24.49
N ALA A 5 -53.39 24.77 -23.89
CA ALA A 5 -52.95 25.33 -22.62
C ALA A 5 -54.12 25.23 -21.64
N CYS A 6 -53.87 24.90 -20.37
CA CYS A 6 -54.82 25.12 -19.30
C CYS A 6 -54.09 25.42 -17.98
N SER A 7 -54.51 26.53 -17.35
CA SER A 7 -53.98 27.17 -16.14
C SER A 7 -54.34 26.44 -14.83
N PRO A 8 -53.62 26.69 -13.72
CA PRO A 8 -54.05 26.32 -12.37
C PRO A 8 -54.90 27.42 -11.72
N THR A 9 -55.86 27.01 -10.88
CA THR A 9 -56.79 27.87 -10.13
C THR A 9 -56.31 28.07 -8.68
N GLU A 10 -56.40 29.31 -8.20
CA GLU A 10 -56.07 29.81 -6.84
C GLU A 10 -57.20 29.59 -5.80
N MET A 11 -56.79 29.29 -4.54
CA MET A 11 -57.16 29.88 -3.22
C MET A 11 -58.62 29.72 -2.68
N PRO A 12 -58.86 29.57 -1.34
CA PRO A 12 -58.38 30.54 -0.34
C PRO A 12 -58.04 30.08 1.10
N THR A 13 -57.33 30.99 1.75
CA THR A 13 -56.93 31.17 3.17
C THR A 13 -58.09 31.31 4.15
N VAL A 14 -58.03 30.68 5.34
CA VAL A 14 -58.60 31.21 6.62
C VAL A 14 -57.87 30.60 7.85
N ALA A 15 -57.39 31.46 8.75
CA ALA A 15 -57.19 31.25 10.20
C ALA A 15 -57.88 32.44 10.93
N PRO A 16 -57.93 32.60 12.28
CA PRO A 16 -57.58 31.71 13.41
C PRO A 16 -58.68 31.67 14.52
N VAL A 17 -58.55 30.83 15.57
CA VAL A 17 -59.21 31.05 16.89
C VAL A 17 -58.28 30.65 18.04
N VAL A 18 -58.20 31.56 19.02
CA VAL A 18 -57.40 31.55 20.25
C VAL A 18 -58.30 31.25 21.45
N THR A 19 -57.81 30.42 22.38
CA THR A 19 -58.14 30.36 23.83
C THR A 19 -56.96 29.61 24.47
N GLY A 20 -56.23 30.05 25.50
CA GLY A 20 -56.49 31.01 26.56
C GLY A 20 -56.48 30.26 27.89
N LEU A 21 -55.32 30.06 28.52
CA LEU A 21 -55.24 29.68 29.95
C LEU A 21 -54.09 30.42 30.64
N THR A 22 -54.47 31.02 31.76
CA THR A 22 -53.77 32.01 32.57
C THR A 22 -52.84 31.38 33.60
N ALA A 23 -51.68 32.01 33.80
CA ALA A 23 -50.78 31.79 34.92
C ALA A 23 -51.26 32.52 36.19
N THR A 24 -50.99 31.92 37.36
CA THR A 24 -50.91 32.62 38.65
C THR A 24 -49.55 32.37 39.28
N PRO A 25 -48.90 33.40 39.86
CA PRO A 25 -47.58 33.30 40.45
C PRO A 25 -47.64 33.07 41.98
N THR A 26 -46.65 32.38 42.52
CA THR A 26 -46.34 32.39 43.96
C THR A 26 -44.85 32.67 44.17
N THR A 27 -44.59 33.71 44.98
CA THR A 27 -43.27 34.23 45.38
C THR A 27 -43.00 33.88 46.89
N PRO A 28 -41.89 34.27 47.56
CA PRO A 28 -40.77 33.38 47.93
C PRO A 28 -40.42 33.38 49.44
N ALA A 29 -39.38 32.65 49.85
CA ALA A 29 -38.58 32.89 51.07
C ALA A 29 -37.13 32.37 50.83
N ALA A 30 -36.10 33.23 50.71
CA ALA A 30 -35.22 33.82 51.75
C ALA A 30 -34.37 32.76 52.50
N ALA A 31 -33.07 32.89 52.78
CA ALA A 31 -31.96 33.83 52.52
C ALA A 31 -30.65 33.04 52.85
N THR A 32 -29.47 33.37 52.35
CA THR A 32 -28.48 34.16 53.13
C THR A 32 -27.26 34.50 52.26
N THR A 33 -26.85 35.74 52.44
CA THR A 33 -25.80 36.55 51.80
C THR A 33 -24.39 36.27 52.32
N VAL A 34 -23.37 36.36 51.44
CA VAL A 34 -22.06 36.95 51.79
C VAL A 34 -21.67 37.93 50.68
N VAL A 35 -21.42 39.18 51.07
CA VAL A 35 -20.98 40.31 50.22
C VAL A 35 -19.47 40.46 50.37
N PHE A 36 -18.75 40.74 49.27
CA PHE A 36 -17.66 41.73 49.26
C PHE A 36 -17.65 42.50 47.93
N ALA A 37 -17.36 43.81 48.04
CA ALA A 37 -17.63 44.88 47.07
C ALA A 37 -16.53 45.05 45.98
N PRO A 38 -16.79 45.83 44.90
CA PRO A 38 -15.88 46.03 43.78
C PRO A 38 -14.94 47.23 43.98
N GLY A 39 -13.69 47.09 43.52
CA GLY A 39 -12.69 48.16 43.44
C GLY A 39 -12.33 48.46 41.99
N THR A 40 -12.34 49.75 41.65
CA THR A 40 -12.19 50.32 40.31
C THR A 40 -10.75 50.75 39.99
N SER A 41 -10.46 50.82 38.67
CA SER A 41 -9.51 51.71 37.96
C SER A 41 -8.20 51.12 37.38
N PRO A 42 -7.71 51.65 36.22
CA PRO A 42 -6.99 50.90 35.17
C PRO A 42 -5.57 51.48 34.90
N PRO A 43 -4.99 51.36 33.68
CA PRO A 43 -4.36 50.19 33.10
C PRO A 43 -2.82 50.35 33.02
N ARG A 44 -2.06 49.25 32.99
CA ARG A 44 -0.64 49.29 32.61
C ARG A 44 -0.46 48.65 31.24
N THR A 45 -0.20 49.50 30.27
CA THR A 45 0.38 49.16 28.97
C THR A 45 1.79 48.59 29.16
N PRO A 46 2.12 47.41 28.63
CA PRO A 46 3.49 47.08 28.28
C PRO A 46 3.73 47.45 26.82
N THR A 47 4.54 48.49 26.63
CA THR A 47 5.24 48.84 25.40
C THR A 47 5.96 47.60 24.82
N PRO A 48 5.84 47.29 23.52
CA PRO A 48 6.70 46.28 22.92
C PRO A 48 8.14 46.80 22.84
N THR A 49 9.03 46.17 23.59
CA THR A 49 10.47 46.37 23.47
C THR A 49 10.90 45.88 22.09
N ARG A 50 11.31 46.84 21.25
CA ARG A 50 12.01 46.63 19.98
C ARG A 50 13.35 45.94 20.26
N LEU A 51 13.42 44.63 20.08
CA LEU A 51 14.69 43.93 19.92
C LEU A 51 15.13 44.02 18.46
N THR A 52 16.37 44.44 18.30
CA THR A 52 17.04 44.79 17.07
C THR A 52 17.37 43.53 16.26
N ALA A 53 17.06 43.59 14.96
CA ALA A 53 17.46 42.58 13.99
C ALA A 53 18.99 42.46 13.93
N SER A 54 19.50 41.25 14.07
CA SER A 54 20.85 40.87 13.62
C SER A 54 20.90 40.95 12.09
N PRO A 55 21.99 41.44 11.48
CA PRO A 55 22.06 41.58 10.04
C PRO A 55 22.28 40.21 9.36
N THR A 56 21.45 39.95 8.36
CA THR A 56 21.64 38.97 7.29
C THR A 56 23.00 39.16 6.61
N PRO A 57 23.87 38.15 6.49
CA PRO A 57 25.01 38.25 5.58
C PRO A 57 24.52 38.14 4.14
N THR A 58 24.78 39.19 3.36
CA THR A 58 24.66 39.20 1.90
C THR A 58 25.72 38.26 1.32
N PRO A 59 25.41 37.39 0.33
CA PRO A 59 26.45 36.64 -0.35
C PRO A 59 27.25 37.59 -1.25
N GLN A 60 28.52 37.79 -0.90
CA GLN A 60 29.49 38.43 -1.80
C GLN A 60 29.81 37.49 -2.95
N SER A 61 29.65 38.00 -4.16
CA SER A 61 30.25 37.48 -5.38
C SER A 61 31.76 37.69 -5.31
N ASP A 62 32.54 36.61 -5.25
CA ASP A 62 33.94 36.67 -5.64
C ASP A 62 34.26 35.56 -6.64
N SER A 63 34.58 36.05 -7.83
CA SER A 63 35.20 35.36 -8.94
C SER A 63 36.64 34.97 -8.59
N PHE A 64 36.98 33.69 -8.69
CA PHE A 64 38.35 33.24 -8.95
C PHE A 64 38.37 32.11 -9.97
N THR A 65 39.08 32.40 -11.05
CA THR A 65 39.49 31.55 -12.16
C THR A 65 40.55 30.52 -11.73
N SER A 66 40.33 29.28 -12.18
CA SER A 66 41.29 28.27 -12.70
C SER A 66 42.68 28.15 -12.05
N GLU A 67 42.97 27.02 -11.42
CA GLU A 67 43.55 25.82 -12.05
C GLU A 67 43.76 24.75 -10.96
N GLY A 68 43.20 23.55 -11.15
CA GLY A 68 43.31 22.44 -10.21
C GLY A 68 42.85 21.13 -10.82
N ASP A 69 43.83 20.23 -10.99
CA ASP A 69 43.78 18.79 -11.15
C ASP A 69 42.66 18.14 -11.99
N THR A 70 43.12 17.51 -13.08
CA THR A 70 42.35 16.65 -13.97
C THR A 70 41.91 15.35 -13.28
N LEU A 71 40.62 15.21 -13.00
CA LEU A 71 39.97 13.91 -12.86
C LEU A 71 39.51 13.42 -14.25
N PRO A 72 39.63 12.11 -14.58
CA PRO A 72 39.21 11.60 -15.88
C PRO A 72 37.68 11.74 -16.03
N SER A 73 37.27 12.33 -17.16
CA SER A 73 35.88 12.40 -17.61
C SER A 73 35.27 11.00 -17.68
N LEU A 74 34.27 10.74 -16.84
CA LEU A 74 33.38 9.61 -17.01
C LEU A 74 32.55 9.86 -18.27
N SER A 75 32.67 8.95 -19.23
CA SER A 75 31.80 8.92 -20.41
C SER A 75 30.35 8.68 -19.98
N PRO A 76 29.35 9.35 -20.57
CA PRO A 76 27.96 9.02 -20.31
C PRO A 76 27.65 7.59 -20.76
N LEU A 77 26.93 6.84 -19.91
CA LEU A 77 26.45 5.49 -20.21
C LEU A 77 25.60 5.50 -21.49
N PRO A 78 25.73 4.48 -22.37
CA PRO A 78 24.90 4.38 -23.55
C PRO A 78 23.42 4.18 -23.17
N LEU A 79 22.51 4.83 -23.93
CA LEU A 79 21.07 4.59 -23.83
C LEU A 79 20.76 3.09 -24.00
N PRO A 80 19.80 2.52 -23.25
CA PRO A 80 19.46 1.12 -23.36
C PRO A 80 18.93 0.81 -24.77
N THR A 81 19.66 -0.03 -25.50
CA THR A 81 19.20 -0.61 -26.77
C THR A 81 18.11 -1.64 -26.51
N SER A 82 17.14 -1.72 -27.44
CA SER A 82 16.04 -2.71 -27.44
C SER A 82 16.59 -4.13 -27.22
N GLY A 83 16.14 -4.76 -26.13
CA GLY A 83 16.69 -6.01 -25.59
C GLY A 83 17.02 -5.98 -24.09
N THR A 84 16.63 -4.94 -23.34
CA THR A 84 16.77 -4.86 -21.88
C THR A 84 16.20 -6.13 -21.21
N PRO A 85 16.96 -6.83 -20.34
CA PRO A 85 16.50 -8.09 -19.74
C PRO A 85 15.25 -7.90 -18.90
N ALA A 86 14.43 -8.96 -18.82
CA ALA A 86 13.28 -9.08 -17.94
C ALA A 86 13.62 -8.61 -16.50
N ALA A 87 12.64 -7.95 -15.88
CA ALA A 87 12.70 -7.45 -14.51
C ALA A 87 13.34 -8.47 -13.56
N VAL A 88 14.37 -8.03 -12.82
CA VAL A 88 15.05 -8.87 -11.83
C VAL A 88 14.11 -9.02 -10.65
N PHE A 89 13.52 -10.21 -10.50
CA PHE A 89 12.72 -10.56 -9.33
C PHE A 89 13.58 -10.45 -8.07
N VAL A 90 13.08 -9.76 -7.04
CA VAL A 90 13.76 -9.59 -5.75
C VAL A 90 12.80 -9.87 -4.60
N VAL A 91 13.32 -10.33 -3.46
CA VAL A 91 12.52 -10.70 -2.29
C VAL A 91 12.98 -9.90 -1.07
N PRO A 92 12.13 -9.10 -0.42
CA PRO A 92 12.50 -8.38 0.79
C PRO A 92 12.75 -9.35 1.95
N CYS A 93 13.83 -9.11 2.68
CA CYS A 93 14.27 -9.92 3.82
C CYS A 93 14.65 -9.03 4.99
N ARG A 94 14.56 -9.58 6.21
CA ARG A 94 14.98 -8.91 7.44
C ARG A 94 15.95 -9.81 8.22
N VAL A 95 17.01 -9.22 8.76
CA VAL A 95 17.93 -9.94 9.65
C VAL A 95 17.18 -10.33 10.93
N GLY A 96 17.32 -11.58 11.37
CA GLY A 96 16.70 -12.08 12.60
C GLY A 96 17.26 -11.43 13.88
N SER A 97 17.00 -12.05 15.03
CA SER A 97 17.32 -11.51 16.38
C SER A 97 18.82 -11.49 16.75
N THR A 98 19.72 -11.81 15.82
CA THR A 98 21.17 -11.81 16.05
C THR A 98 21.89 -11.04 14.95
N SER A 99 23.09 -10.52 15.24
CA SER A 99 23.92 -9.87 14.24
C SER A 99 24.40 -10.87 13.18
N LEU A 100 24.28 -10.52 11.90
CA LEU A 100 24.49 -11.44 10.78
C LEU A 100 25.70 -11.02 9.92
N PRO A 101 26.71 -11.87 9.73
CA PRO A 101 27.80 -11.57 8.81
C PRO A 101 27.34 -11.57 7.35
N LEU A 102 27.55 -10.45 6.66
CA LEU A 102 27.48 -10.29 5.21
C LEU A 102 28.82 -10.73 4.60
N ARG A 103 28.81 -11.78 3.77
CA ARG A 103 30.02 -12.45 3.29
C ARG A 103 30.29 -12.22 1.80
N SER A 104 31.55 -12.39 1.41
CA SER A 104 32.00 -12.30 0.01
C SER A 104 31.56 -13.47 -0.89
N GLY A 105 31.08 -14.58 -0.30
CA GLY A 105 30.57 -15.74 -1.04
C GLY A 105 29.62 -16.61 -0.22
N PRO A 106 28.92 -17.55 -0.87
CA PRO A 106 27.94 -18.42 -0.22
C PRO A 106 28.64 -19.52 0.59
N GLY A 107 28.80 -19.28 1.88
CA GLY A 107 29.37 -20.28 2.79
C GLY A 107 30.04 -19.66 4.00
N PRO A 108 30.21 -20.44 5.09
CA PRO A 108 30.87 -19.96 6.30
C PRO A 108 32.37 -19.73 6.12
N ASN A 109 32.99 -20.28 5.07
CA ASN A 109 34.42 -20.18 4.78
C ASN A 109 34.83 -18.92 4.00
N TYR A 110 33.86 -18.12 3.55
CA TYR A 110 34.12 -16.86 2.84
C TYR A 110 34.31 -15.71 3.81
N ASP A 111 35.16 -14.76 3.46
CA ASP A 111 35.46 -13.59 4.30
C ASP A 111 34.19 -12.75 4.57
N THR A 112 34.04 -12.32 5.82
CA THR A 112 33.01 -11.36 6.23
C THR A 112 33.40 -9.98 5.73
N ILE A 113 32.54 -9.39 4.89
CA ILE A 113 32.67 -8.02 4.41
C ILE A 113 32.20 -7.05 5.49
N LYS A 114 31.06 -7.34 6.11
CA LYS A 114 30.40 -6.49 7.11
C LYS A 114 29.57 -7.34 8.06
N THR A 115 29.32 -6.85 9.28
CA THR A 115 28.35 -7.46 10.19
C THR A 115 27.10 -6.58 10.21
N LEU A 116 25.96 -7.16 9.88
CA LEU A 116 24.65 -6.52 9.86
C LEU A 116 24.00 -6.63 11.24
N ALA A 117 23.31 -5.58 11.68
CA ALA A 117 22.58 -5.59 12.95
C ALA A 117 21.28 -6.41 12.82
N ALA A 118 20.80 -6.93 13.95
CA ALA A 118 19.47 -7.53 14.03
C ALA A 118 18.41 -6.54 13.51
N GLY A 119 17.41 -7.03 12.78
CA GLY A 119 16.36 -6.21 12.21
C GLY A 119 16.71 -5.38 10.97
N THR A 120 17.96 -5.44 10.47
CA THR A 120 18.36 -4.76 9.23
C THR A 120 17.53 -5.26 8.04
N SER A 121 16.97 -4.33 7.26
CA SER A 121 16.26 -4.63 6.02
C SER A 121 17.22 -4.89 4.87
N LEU A 122 16.92 -5.93 4.08
CA LEU A 122 17.72 -6.45 2.99
C LEU A 122 16.82 -6.78 1.79
N VAL A 123 17.39 -6.79 0.61
CA VAL A 123 16.71 -7.24 -0.61
C VAL A 123 17.46 -8.45 -1.17
N ALA A 124 16.83 -9.62 -1.18
CA ALA A 124 17.41 -10.82 -1.80
C ALA A 124 17.28 -10.76 -3.32
N LEU A 125 18.42 -10.96 -3.99
CA LEU A 125 18.59 -10.84 -5.43
C LEU A 125 18.75 -12.20 -6.12
N LYS A 126 19.38 -13.17 -5.44
CA LYS A 126 19.63 -14.54 -5.93
C LYS A 126 19.68 -15.52 -4.78
N TYR A 127 19.51 -16.81 -5.09
CA TYR A 127 19.73 -17.88 -4.12
C TYR A 127 20.65 -18.98 -4.69
N THR A 128 21.30 -19.72 -3.79
CA THR A 128 22.10 -20.91 -4.16
C THR A 128 21.19 -22.06 -4.57
N ALA A 129 21.67 -22.97 -5.43
CA ALA A 129 20.90 -24.14 -5.86
C ALA A 129 20.42 -25.04 -4.69
N SER A 130 21.11 -25.02 -3.55
CA SER A 130 20.73 -25.71 -2.32
C SER A 130 19.70 -24.96 -1.46
N GLY A 131 19.45 -23.67 -1.73
CA GLY A 131 18.58 -22.83 -0.91
C GLY A 131 19.17 -22.38 0.42
N SER A 132 20.46 -22.63 0.69
CA SER A 132 21.05 -22.34 2.01
C SER A 132 21.63 -20.92 2.14
N TRP A 133 21.82 -20.23 1.02
CA TRP A 133 22.43 -18.89 0.97
C TRP A 133 21.73 -17.98 -0.04
N LEU A 134 21.56 -16.71 0.33
CA LEU A 134 21.03 -15.63 -0.50
C LEU A 134 22.12 -14.61 -0.81
N LEU A 135 22.14 -14.14 -2.05
CA LEU A 135 22.77 -12.87 -2.38
C LEU A 135 21.78 -11.77 -2.05
N VAL A 136 22.16 -10.85 -1.17
CA VAL A 136 21.34 -9.73 -0.72
C VAL A 136 22.03 -8.40 -1.00
N GLU A 137 21.24 -7.34 -1.11
CA GLU A 137 21.69 -5.95 -1.15
C GLU A 137 21.08 -5.19 0.04
N THR A 138 21.88 -4.37 0.70
CA THR A 138 21.42 -3.48 1.77
C THR A 138 20.81 -2.21 1.21
N THR A 139 20.11 -1.44 2.05
CA THR A 139 19.60 -0.10 1.69
C THR A 139 20.70 0.91 1.33
N GLN A 140 21.96 0.61 1.61
CA GLN A 140 23.14 1.41 1.26
C GLN A 140 23.84 0.89 -0.01
N HIS A 141 23.19 0.04 -0.80
CA HIS A 141 23.72 -0.57 -2.04
C HIS A 141 24.97 -1.45 -1.84
N GLU A 142 25.12 -2.05 -0.67
CA GLU A 142 26.18 -3.02 -0.41
C GLU A 142 25.65 -4.43 -0.65
N ALA A 143 26.27 -5.19 -1.55
CA ALA A 143 25.88 -6.55 -1.88
C ALA A 143 26.77 -7.60 -1.19
N GLY A 144 26.17 -8.71 -0.75
CA GLY A 144 26.90 -9.84 -0.21
C GLY A 144 26.01 -11.03 0.13
N TRP A 145 26.61 -12.09 0.67
CA TRP A 145 25.95 -13.35 0.92
C TRP A 145 25.56 -13.51 2.39
N VAL A 146 24.33 -13.93 2.62
CA VAL A 146 23.79 -14.26 3.94
C VAL A 146 23.17 -15.65 3.96
N ASN A 147 23.13 -16.28 5.13
CA ASN A 147 22.49 -17.58 5.29
C ASN A 147 20.96 -17.41 5.33
N THR A 148 20.22 -18.25 4.59
CA THR A 148 18.74 -18.18 4.53
C THR A 148 18.07 -18.37 5.88
N THR A 149 18.65 -19.16 6.79
CA THR A 149 18.03 -19.39 8.11
C THR A 149 18.24 -18.22 9.08
N ALA A 150 19.08 -17.25 8.73
CA ALA A 150 19.38 -16.10 9.57
C ALA A 150 18.59 -14.84 9.16
N VAL A 151 17.77 -14.95 8.12
CA VAL A 151 16.92 -13.87 7.62
C VAL A 151 15.48 -14.37 7.46
N SER A 152 14.53 -13.51 7.76
CA SER A 152 13.11 -13.74 7.49
C SER A 152 12.74 -13.00 6.21
N CYS A 153 12.38 -13.72 5.15
CA CYS A 153 12.03 -13.15 3.86
C CYS A 153 10.52 -13.23 3.61
N ARG A 154 9.92 -12.17 3.06
CA ARG A 154 8.52 -12.13 2.63
C ARG A 154 8.43 -12.36 1.13
N GLY A 155 7.91 -13.51 0.70
CA GLY A 155 7.77 -13.91 -0.70
C GLY A 155 8.46 -15.25 -1.02
N ASP A 156 8.20 -15.78 -2.22
CA ASP A 156 8.75 -17.07 -2.63
C ASP A 156 10.20 -16.93 -3.14
N LEU A 157 11.16 -17.34 -2.30
CA LEU A 157 12.59 -17.38 -2.63
C LEU A 157 12.90 -18.28 -3.83
N SER A 158 12.05 -19.25 -4.18
CA SER A 158 12.26 -20.15 -5.32
C SER A 158 12.15 -19.45 -6.68
N ARG A 159 11.58 -18.24 -6.70
CA ARG A 159 11.44 -17.40 -7.90
C ARG A 159 12.65 -16.49 -8.15
N LEU A 160 13.58 -16.38 -7.20
CA LEU A 160 14.86 -15.68 -7.40
C LEU A 160 15.71 -16.42 -8.45
N PRO A 161 16.56 -15.74 -9.23
CA PRO A 161 17.51 -16.44 -10.10
C PRO A 161 18.45 -17.32 -9.27
N ILE A 162 18.64 -18.57 -9.69
CA ILE A 162 19.69 -19.44 -9.12
C ILE A 162 21.04 -18.85 -9.53
N ALA A 163 21.91 -18.62 -8.55
CA ALA A 163 23.28 -18.19 -8.81
C ALA A 163 24.09 -19.32 -9.48
N GLN A 164 24.07 -19.36 -10.82
CA GLN A 164 24.84 -20.31 -11.62
C GLN A 164 26.34 -19.95 -11.57
N GLY A 165 27.19 -20.93 -11.27
CA GLY A 165 28.66 -20.78 -11.29
C GLY A 165 29.33 -20.51 -9.94
N VAL A 166 28.59 -20.31 -8.85
CA VAL A 166 29.15 -20.33 -7.49
C VAL A 166 29.00 -21.73 -6.91
N GLY A 167 29.81 -22.66 -7.42
CA GLY A 167 29.97 -23.95 -6.77
C GLY A 167 30.35 -23.72 -5.31
N GLU A 168 29.66 -24.42 -4.41
CA GLU A 168 30.09 -24.60 -3.03
C GLU A 168 31.51 -25.18 -3.08
N ALA A 169 32.51 -24.31 -2.92
CA ALA A 169 33.90 -24.69 -3.02
C ALA A 169 34.22 -25.63 -1.85
N ALA A 170 34.29 -26.92 -2.17
CA ALA A 170 34.91 -27.92 -1.32
C ALA A 170 36.32 -27.45 -0.90
N PRO A 171 36.77 -27.77 0.33
CA PRO A 171 38.05 -27.30 0.88
C PRO A 171 39.25 -27.78 0.03
N PRO A 172 40.43 -27.15 0.16
CA PRO A 172 41.59 -27.49 -0.66
C PRO A 172 42.06 -28.90 -0.32
N ALA A 173 41.89 -29.85 -1.25
CA ALA A 173 42.43 -31.19 -1.13
C ALA A 173 43.63 -31.36 -2.06
N PHE A 174 44.73 -31.76 -1.43
CA PHE A 174 46.06 -32.01 -1.97
C PHE A 174 46.09 -32.85 -3.27
N SER A 175 47.09 -32.56 -4.10
CA SER A 175 47.44 -33.36 -5.29
C SER A 175 47.55 -34.86 -4.97
N PRO A 176 47.03 -35.72 -5.87
CA PRO A 176 47.59 -37.04 -6.07
C PRO A 176 48.22 -37.17 -7.47
N THR A 177 49.33 -37.86 -7.45
CA THR A 177 50.22 -38.31 -8.53
C THR A 177 49.50 -39.04 -9.68
N ALA A 178 50.10 -38.91 -10.87
CA ALA A 178 49.71 -39.51 -12.15
C ALA A 178 49.48 -41.03 -12.15
N GLY A 179 48.54 -41.50 -12.98
CA GLY A 179 48.34 -42.90 -13.38
C GLY A 179 47.21 -43.04 -14.43
N PRO A 180 47.26 -44.00 -15.36
CA PRO A 180 47.12 -43.69 -16.78
C PRO A 180 45.71 -43.78 -17.37
N THR A 181 45.57 -43.00 -18.45
CA THR A 181 44.51 -42.89 -19.45
C THR A 181 43.91 -44.21 -19.92
N PRO A 182 42.57 -44.35 -19.99
CA PRO A 182 41.92 -45.26 -20.92
C PRO A 182 41.64 -44.54 -22.24
N THR A 183 42.16 -45.11 -23.32
CA THR A 183 41.97 -44.70 -24.72
C THR A 183 40.50 -44.78 -25.11
N SER A 184 39.90 -43.64 -25.49
CA SER A 184 38.54 -43.53 -26.02
C SER A 184 38.48 -43.98 -27.48
N LEU A 185 37.58 -44.92 -27.80
CA LEU A 185 37.21 -45.27 -29.16
C LEU A 185 36.10 -44.33 -29.64
N LEU A 186 36.46 -43.40 -30.52
CA LEU A 186 35.50 -42.52 -31.22
C LEU A 186 34.57 -43.35 -32.13
N ARG A 187 33.25 -43.21 -31.93
CA ARG A 187 32.25 -43.36 -32.99
C ARG A 187 31.80 -41.97 -33.44
N PRO A 188 31.60 -41.71 -34.76
CA PRO A 188 31.06 -40.44 -35.21
C PRO A 188 29.60 -40.28 -34.78
N ALA A 189 29.28 -39.16 -34.14
CA ALA A 189 27.92 -38.74 -33.87
C ALA A 189 27.24 -38.28 -35.17
N VAL A 190 26.05 -38.80 -35.44
CA VAL A 190 25.13 -38.29 -36.46
C VAL A 190 24.57 -36.95 -35.96
N PRO A 191 24.54 -35.87 -36.76
CA PRO A 191 23.96 -34.61 -36.32
C PRO A 191 22.45 -34.73 -36.20
N THR A 192 21.94 -34.58 -34.97
CA THR A 192 20.52 -34.35 -34.68
C THR A 192 20.14 -32.93 -35.09
N PRO A 193 19.06 -32.69 -35.86
CA PRO A 193 18.65 -31.33 -36.22
C PRO A 193 18.24 -30.57 -34.96
N THR A 194 18.84 -29.39 -34.75
CA THR A 194 18.43 -28.42 -33.74
C THR A 194 17.00 -27.96 -34.02
N PRO A 195 16.05 -28.03 -33.05
CA PRO A 195 14.72 -27.49 -33.26
C PRO A 195 14.79 -25.97 -33.43
N THR A 196 14.32 -25.48 -34.58
CA THR A 196 14.13 -24.05 -34.85
C THR A 196 13.04 -23.53 -33.92
N ALA A 197 13.37 -22.57 -33.06
CA ALA A 197 12.38 -21.85 -32.25
C ALA A 197 11.39 -21.15 -33.19
N ILE A 198 10.10 -21.46 -33.05
CA ILE A 198 9.02 -20.72 -33.70
C ILE A 198 8.92 -19.39 -32.95
N ALA A 199 9.09 -18.28 -33.67
CA ALA A 199 8.90 -16.95 -33.10
C ALA A 199 7.46 -16.80 -32.57
N SER A 200 7.31 -16.45 -31.29
CA SER A 200 6.03 -16.01 -30.73
C SER A 200 5.54 -14.78 -31.50
N PRO A 201 4.28 -14.70 -31.91
CA PRO A 201 3.76 -13.52 -32.58
C PRO A 201 3.80 -12.34 -31.61
N THR A 202 4.68 -11.37 -31.86
CA THR A 202 4.64 -10.06 -31.19
C THR A 202 3.41 -9.31 -31.72
N LEU A 203 2.31 -9.39 -30.99
CA LEU A 203 1.12 -8.59 -31.27
C LEU A 203 1.42 -7.09 -31.02
N PRO A 204 0.84 -6.18 -31.82
CA PRO A 204 1.11 -4.74 -31.72
C PRO A 204 0.69 -4.19 -30.34
N ALA A 205 1.46 -3.24 -29.82
CA ALA A 205 1.17 -2.52 -28.59
C ALA A 205 -0.19 -1.81 -28.67
N PRO A 206 -0.94 -1.70 -27.54
CA PRO A 206 -2.23 -1.02 -27.50
C PRO A 206 -2.10 0.44 -27.96
N SER A 207 -3.15 0.94 -28.62
CA SER A 207 -3.24 2.36 -28.98
C SER A 207 -3.91 3.16 -27.86
N GLY A 208 -3.15 4.02 -27.16
CA GLY A 208 -3.69 4.98 -26.19
C GLY A 208 -3.77 4.48 -24.74
N ALA A 209 -4.49 5.21 -23.89
CA ALA A 209 -4.61 5.03 -22.44
C ALA A 209 -5.43 3.79 -22.00
N ALA A 210 -5.69 2.84 -22.90
CA ALA A 210 -6.46 1.64 -22.63
C ALA A 210 -5.60 0.52 -22.03
N TRP A 211 -6.23 -0.37 -21.28
CA TRP A 211 -5.65 -1.61 -20.81
C TRP A 211 -5.65 -2.64 -21.93
N ARG A 212 -4.52 -3.28 -22.17
CA ARG A 212 -4.47 -4.44 -23.07
C ARG A 212 -4.88 -5.67 -22.28
N GLY A 213 -6.09 -6.17 -22.51
CA GLY A 213 -6.63 -7.37 -21.88
C GLY A 213 -6.35 -8.64 -22.67
N GLU A 214 -5.79 -9.64 -21.99
CA GLU A 214 -5.56 -11.01 -22.45
C GLU A 214 -6.40 -11.94 -21.59
N TYR A 215 -7.37 -12.63 -22.18
CA TYR A 215 -8.30 -13.52 -21.48
C TYR A 215 -8.01 -14.98 -21.83
N TYR A 216 -8.04 -15.84 -20.82
CA TYR A 216 -7.68 -17.25 -20.90
C TYR A 216 -8.88 -18.11 -20.49
N ASP A 217 -9.05 -19.25 -21.13
CA ASP A 217 -10.12 -20.23 -20.88
C ASP A 217 -9.85 -21.17 -19.69
N ASN A 218 -8.97 -20.74 -18.79
CA ASN A 218 -8.55 -21.46 -17.60
C ASN A 218 -8.19 -20.44 -16.51
N PRO A 219 -8.20 -20.82 -15.22
CA PRO A 219 -7.95 -19.87 -14.12
C PRO A 219 -6.45 -19.58 -13.87
N ASN A 220 -5.54 -20.15 -14.65
CA ASN A 220 -4.10 -20.16 -14.34
C ASN A 220 -3.26 -19.30 -15.29
N LEU A 221 -3.88 -18.46 -16.12
CA LEU A 221 -3.21 -17.67 -17.16
C LEU A 221 -2.33 -18.53 -18.08
N ALA A 222 -2.75 -19.79 -18.32
CA ALA A 222 -1.95 -20.78 -19.02
C ALA A 222 -2.30 -20.83 -20.50
N GLY A 223 -1.28 -21.07 -21.33
CA GLY A 223 -1.46 -21.20 -22.78
C GLY A 223 -1.56 -19.87 -23.51
N GLN A 224 -2.20 -19.87 -24.67
CA GLN A 224 -2.46 -18.64 -25.43
C GLN A 224 -3.81 -18.05 -25.01
N PRO A 225 -3.94 -16.71 -24.92
CA PRO A 225 -5.23 -16.10 -24.65
C PRO A 225 -6.22 -16.41 -25.76
N VAL A 226 -7.44 -16.77 -25.37
CA VAL A 226 -8.56 -17.08 -26.29
C VAL A 226 -9.27 -15.82 -26.77
N LEU A 227 -9.08 -14.71 -26.05
CA LEU A 227 -9.54 -13.38 -26.42
C LEU A 227 -8.49 -12.34 -26.03
N VAL A 228 -8.22 -11.41 -26.94
CA VAL A 228 -7.35 -10.26 -26.69
C VAL A 228 -8.07 -9.00 -27.16
N ARG A 229 -8.21 -8.01 -26.28
CA ARG A 229 -8.87 -6.72 -26.61
C ARG A 229 -8.28 -5.56 -25.82
N ASP A 230 -8.59 -4.35 -26.24
CA ASP A 230 -8.26 -3.14 -25.50
C ASP A 230 -9.50 -2.70 -24.69
N ASP A 231 -9.32 -2.58 -23.38
CA ASP A 231 -10.34 -2.21 -22.40
C ASP A 231 -10.09 -0.78 -21.90
N PRO A 232 -11.04 0.16 -22.02
CA PRO A 232 -10.81 1.55 -21.65
C PRO A 232 -10.64 1.75 -20.12
N THR A 233 -11.25 0.89 -19.32
CA THR A 233 -11.20 0.88 -17.86
C THR A 233 -11.07 -0.55 -17.35
N LEU A 234 -10.65 -0.72 -16.08
CA LEU A 234 -10.77 -1.98 -15.34
C LEU A 234 -11.91 -1.84 -14.34
N GLU A 235 -13.13 -1.81 -14.84
CA GLU A 235 -14.36 -1.76 -14.05
C GLU A 235 -15.41 -2.67 -14.72
N PHE A 236 -15.39 -3.95 -14.38
CA PHE A 236 -16.24 -4.98 -14.98
C PHE A 236 -17.12 -5.66 -13.94
N THR A 237 -18.40 -5.79 -14.26
CA THR A 237 -19.33 -6.63 -13.52
C THR A 237 -19.99 -7.56 -14.53
N TRP A 238 -19.51 -8.80 -14.59
CA TRP A 238 -20.07 -9.81 -15.48
C TRP A 238 -21.22 -10.58 -14.82
N GLY A 239 -21.21 -10.66 -13.48
CA GLY A 239 -22.08 -11.57 -12.75
C GLY A 239 -21.83 -13.00 -13.25
N PRO A 240 -22.86 -13.80 -13.54
CA PRO A 240 -22.69 -15.20 -13.93
C PRO A 240 -22.39 -15.37 -15.43
N ASN A 241 -21.94 -14.32 -16.12
CA ASN A 241 -21.80 -14.30 -17.57
C ASN A 241 -20.34 -14.30 -18.01
N SER A 242 -20.12 -14.74 -19.26
CA SER A 242 -18.80 -14.70 -19.89
C SER A 242 -18.37 -13.27 -20.28
N PRO A 243 -17.08 -12.93 -20.14
CA PRO A 243 -16.52 -11.63 -20.53
C PRO A 243 -16.42 -11.43 -22.05
N GLY A 244 -16.58 -12.51 -22.84
CA GLY A 244 -16.55 -12.43 -24.30
C GLY A 244 -16.41 -13.77 -25.02
N PRO A 245 -16.39 -13.75 -26.36
CA PRO A 245 -16.33 -14.96 -27.16
C PRO A 245 -15.18 -15.87 -26.77
N ASN A 246 -15.46 -17.17 -26.66
CA ASN A 246 -14.53 -18.25 -26.31
C ASN A 246 -13.96 -18.21 -24.88
N VAL A 247 -14.32 -17.23 -24.06
CA VAL A 247 -14.04 -17.25 -22.62
C VAL A 247 -15.22 -17.94 -21.92
N PRO A 248 -15.01 -18.94 -21.05
CA PRO A 248 -16.10 -19.53 -20.28
C PRO A 248 -16.66 -18.52 -19.26
N ALA A 249 -17.84 -18.79 -18.71
CA ALA A 249 -18.42 -17.96 -17.65
C ALA A 249 -17.68 -18.15 -16.31
N ASP A 250 -17.34 -19.39 -15.98
CA ASP A 250 -16.54 -19.76 -14.82
C ASP A 250 -15.15 -20.27 -15.23
N ASN A 251 -14.22 -20.36 -14.28
CA ASN A 251 -12.89 -20.94 -14.48
C ASN A 251 -12.08 -20.26 -15.59
N PHE A 252 -12.17 -18.94 -15.68
CA PHE A 252 -11.37 -18.14 -16.60
C PHE A 252 -10.35 -17.28 -15.85
N SER A 253 -9.40 -16.71 -16.58
CA SER A 253 -8.50 -15.70 -16.04
C SER A 253 -8.23 -14.62 -17.06
N ALA A 254 -7.76 -13.47 -16.58
CA ALA A 254 -7.40 -12.35 -17.41
C ALA A 254 -6.13 -11.68 -16.90
N ARG A 255 -5.32 -11.18 -17.84
CA ARG A 255 -4.19 -10.30 -17.56
C ARG A 255 -4.37 -9.01 -18.34
N TRP A 256 -4.31 -7.89 -17.63
CA TRP A 256 -4.30 -6.58 -18.24
C TRP A 256 -2.96 -5.90 -18.05
N THR A 257 -2.46 -5.26 -19.08
CA THR A 257 -1.23 -4.45 -19.02
C THR A 257 -1.49 -3.06 -19.57
N ARG A 258 -0.99 -2.04 -18.88
CA ARG A 258 -1.11 -0.64 -19.31
C ARG A 258 0.13 0.16 -18.94
N PRO A 259 0.74 0.92 -19.88
CA PRO A 259 1.63 2.01 -19.51
C PRO A 259 0.81 3.18 -18.92
N PHE A 260 1.20 3.66 -17.75
CA PHE A 260 0.58 4.77 -17.06
C PHE A 260 1.62 5.84 -16.74
N GLU A 261 1.31 7.10 -17.04
CA GLU A 261 2.19 8.23 -16.73
C GLU A 261 1.80 8.84 -15.37
N PHE A 262 2.64 8.62 -14.36
CA PHE A 262 2.53 9.29 -13.07
C PHE A 262 3.10 10.70 -13.20
N ALA A 263 2.26 11.72 -12.99
CA ALA A 263 2.66 13.12 -13.13
C ALA A 263 3.44 13.65 -11.92
N GLU A 264 3.23 13.06 -10.75
CA GLU A 264 3.79 13.52 -9.49
C GLU A 264 4.55 12.40 -8.81
N GLU A 265 5.61 12.77 -8.09
CA GLU A 265 6.26 11.81 -7.20
C GLU A 265 5.43 11.64 -5.93
N GLY A 266 5.49 10.46 -5.33
CA GLY A 266 4.92 10.22 -4.01
C GLY A 266 4.53 8.77 -3.77
N ASP A 267 3.93 8.55 -2.62
CA ASP A 267 3.38 7.26 -2.23
C ASP A 267 1.98 7.12 -2.84
N TYR A 268 1.62 5.92 -3.25
CA TYR A 268 0.32 5.63 -3.85
C TYR A 268 -0.31 4.40 -3.20
N ARG A 269 -1.63 4.44 -3.01
CA ARG A 269 -2.44 3.29 -2.60
C ARG A 269 -3.16 2.75 -3.83
N PHE A 270 -3.10 1.44 -4.01
CA PHE A 270 -3.76 0.70 -5.07
C PHE A 270 -4.87 -0.15 -4.46
N TRP A 271 -5.97 -0.26 -5.20
CA TRP A 271 -7.20 -0.92 -4.78
C TRP A 271 -7.66 -1.90 -5.84
N ALA A 272 -8.18 -3.04 -5.40
CA ALA A 272 -8.79 -4.05 -6.24
C ALA A 272 -10.02 -4.64 -5.55
N ASP A 273 -11.21 -4.32 -6.05
CA ASP A 273 -12.48 -4.91 -5.65
C ASP A 273 -12.79 -6.06 -6.61
N VAL A 274 -12.79 -7.30 -6.10
CA VAL A 274 -12.78 -8.50 -6.94
C VAL A 274 -13.65 -9.64 -6.39
N ASP A 275 -14.14 -10.44 -7.32
CA ASP A 275 -14.68 -11.78 -7.13
C ASP A 275 -14.22 -12.56 -8.38
N ASP A 276 -13.24 -13.47 -8.34
CA ASP A 276 -12.50 -14.00 -7.18
C ASP A 276 -11.15 -13.29 -6.89
N GLY A 277 -10.06 -13.78 -7.51
CA GLY A 277 -8.70 -13.49 -7.05
C GLY A 277 -7.95 -12.51 -7.94
N VAL A 278 -7.02 -11.75 -7.35
CA VAL A 278 -6.32 -10.66 -8.02
C VAL A 278 -4.84 -10.58 -7.64
N LYS A 279 -4.02 -10.18 -8.60
CA LYS A 279 -2.69 -9.63 -8.34
C LYS A 279 -2.53 -8.30 -9.06
N LEU A 280 -1.94 -7.33 -8.38
CA LEU A 280 -1.65 -6.02 -8.98
C LEU A 280 -0.16 -5.75 -8.91
N TYR A 281 0.39 -5.26 -10.02
CA TYR A 281 1.80 -4.94 -10.15
C TYR A 281 2.04 -3.53 -10.68
N LEU A 282 3.13 -2.92 -10.23
CA LEU A 282 3.72 -1.69 -10.78
C LEU A 282 5.18 -1.96 -11.13
N ASP A 283 5.57 -1.80 -12.40
CA ASP A 283 6.91 -2.11 -12.92
C ASP A 283 7.41 -3.52 -12.58
N GLY A 284 6.47 -4.46 -12.44
CA GLY A 284 6.75 -5.85 -12.05
C GLY A 284 6.87 -6.07 -10.54
N TRP A 285 6.79 -5.02 -9.72
CA TRP A 285 6.63 -5.14 -8.27
C TRP A 285 5.20 -5.50 -7.92
N LEU A 286 5.04 -6.55 -7.13
CA LEU A 286 3.73 -7.02 -6.65
C LEU A 286 3.25 -6.14 -5.49
N ILE A 287 2.10 -5.50 -5.66
CA ILE A 287 1.47 -4.60 -4.70
C ILE A 287 0.33 -5.30 -3.96
N ILE A 288 -0.50 -6.05 -4.69
CA ILE A 288 -1.62 -6.86 -4.13
C ILE A 288 -1.39 -8.29 -4.59
N ASP A 289 -1.42 -9.27 -3.67
CA ASP A 289 -1.22 -10.70 -3.96
C ASP A 289 -2.32 -11.57 -3.33
N GLU A 290 -3.50 -11.53 -3.93
CA GLU A 290 -4.70 -12.18 -3.39
C GLU A 290 -5.23 -13.20 -4.38
N TRP A 291 -4.42 -14.23 -4.62
CA TRP A 291 -4.72 -15.30 -5.59
C TRP A 291 -5.51 -16.45 -4.96
N ASN A 292 -6.61 -16.10 -4.31
CA ASN A 292 -7.48 -17.02 -3.58
C ASN A 292 -8.92 -16.91 -4.10
N THR A 293 -9.70 -17.98 -3.91
CA THR A 293 -11.16 -17.96 -4.17
C THR A 293 -11.81 -17.19 -3.03
N ASN A 294 -12.42 -16.06 -3.36
CA ASN A 294 -13.01 -15.12 -2.42
C ASN A 294 -14.35 -14.67 -3.00
N PRO A 295 -15.40 -14.49 -2.18
CA PRO A 295 -16.55 -13.69 -2.63
C PRO A 295 -16.10 -12.24 -2.91
N TYR A 296 -16.99 -11.39 -3.43
CA TYR A 296 -16.77 -9.93 -3.50
C TYR A 296 -16.04 -9.35 -2.28
N VAL A 297 -14.75 -9.02 -2.44
CA VAL A 297 -13.86 -8.51 -1.41
C VAL A 297 -12.97 -7.41 -1.98
N LEU A 298 -12.79 -6.34 -1.20
CA LEU A 298 -11.85 -5.26 -1.50
C LEU A 298 -10.46 -5.59 -0.92
N HIS A 299 -9.46 -5.56 -1.79
CA HIS A 299 -8.05 -5.64 -1.44
C HIS A 299 -7.32 -4.34 -1.74
N SER A 300 -6.22 -4.10 -1.02
CA SER A 300 -5.38 -2.94 -1.27
C SER A 300 -3.93 -3.15 -0.88
N GLY A 301 -3.06 -2.33 -1.48
CA GLY A 301 -1.63 -2.32 -1.19
C GLY A 301 -1.03 -0.95 -1.53
N SER A 302 0.07 -0.60 -0.85
CA SER A 302 0.75 0.67 -1.06
C SER A 302 2.06 0.48 -1.82
N PHE A 303 2.45 1.49 -2.59
CA PHE A 303 3.77 1.58 -3.19
C PHE A 303 4.36 2.97 -2.89
N ALA A 304 5.50 3.00 -2.23
CA ALA A 304 6.14 4.23 -1.81
C ALA A 304 7.08 4.80 -2.88
N ASP A 305 7.25 6.12 -2.88
CA ASP A 305 8.21 6.85 -3.71
C ASP A 305 8.13 6.56 -5.22
N ILE A 306 6.91 6.43 -5.76
CA ILE A 306 6.73 6.37 -7.23
C ILE A 306 7.27 7.67 -7.80
N LYS A 307 8.19 7.56 -8.77
CA LYS A 307 8.77 8.73 -9.45
C LYS A 307 7.88 9.20 -10.59
N PRO A 308 7.95 10.47 -11.01
CA PRO A 308 7.20 10.91 -12.18
C PRO A 308 7.73 10.22 -13.42
N GLY A 309 6.84 9.85 -14.34
CA GLY A 309 7.18 9.18 -15.58
C GLY A 309 6.22 8.07 -15.96
N VAL A 310 6.56 7.33 -17.02
CA VAL A 310 5.78 6.19 -17.49
C VAL A 310 6.19 4.94 -16.72
N HIS A 311 5.24 4.36 -16.01
CA HIS A 311 5.33 3.09 -15.31
C HIS A 311 4.43 2.04 -15.97
N THR A 312 4.72 0.76 -15.77
CA THR A 312 3.91 -0.35 -16.26
C THR A 312 3.01 -0.87 -15.17
N LEU A 313 1.70 -0.69 -15.32
CA LEU A 313 0.72 -1.38 -14.49
C LEU A 313 0.37 -2.73 -15.12
N MET A 314 0.28 -3.76 -14.28
CA MET A 314 -0.22 -5.07 -14.68
C MET A 314 -1.19 -5.58 -13.62
N VAL A 315 -2.32 -6.10 -14.06
CA VAL A 315 -3.33 -6.72 -13.21
C VAL A 315 -3.58 -8.12 -13.72
N GLU A 316 -3.52 -9.10 -12.82
CA GLU A 316 -3.93 -10.48 -13.07
C GLU A 316 -5.19 -10.75 -12.27
N PHE A 317 -6.11 -11.50 -12.85
CA PHE A 317 -7.40 -11.87 -12.26
C PHE A 317 -7.74 -13.31 -12.61
N PHE A 318 -8.41 -14.02 -11.73
CA PHE A 318 -9.12 -15.24 -12.08
C PHE A 318 -10.51 -15.30 -11.47
N GLU A 319 -11.36 -16.04 -12.16
CA GLU A 319 -12.70 -16.43 -11.73
C GLU A 319 -12.72 -17.95 -11.57
N ALA A 320 -13.10 -18.46 -10.40
CA ALA A 320 -13.31 -19.87 -10.14
C ALA A 320 -14.75 -20.29 -10.47
N GLY A 321 -15.73 -19.49 -10.08
CA GLY A 321 -17.11 -19.62 -10.55
C GLY A 321 -18.13 -18.92 -9.68
N GLY A 322 -19.30 -18.63 -10.26
CA GLY A 322 -20.29 -17.77 -9.64
C GLY A 322 -20.37 -16.43 -10.35
N ASP A 323 -20.31 -15.35 -9.57
CA ASP A 323 -20.41 -13.99 -10.10
C ASP A 323 -19.01 -13.39 -10.26
N ALA A 324 -18.63 -13.02 -11.48
CA ALA A 324 -17.31 -12.42 -11.74
C ALA A 324 -17.34 -10.89 -11.69
N HIS A 325 -16.39 -10.30 -10.97
CA HIS A 325 -16.19 -8.85 -10.86
C HIS A 325 -14.73 -8.45 -10.73
N ILE A 326 -14.40 -7.31 -11.34
CA ILE A 326 -13.15 -6.63 -11.04
C ILE A 326 -13.29 -5.12 -11.23
N ARG A 327 -12.82 -4.39 -10.21
CA ARG A 327 -12.59 -2.96 -10.29
C ARG A 327 -11.23 -2.61 -9.71
N VAL A 328 -10.41 -1.88 -10.47
CA VAL A 328 -9.06 -1.46 -10.04
C VAL A 328 -8.90 0.05 -10.17
N TRP A 329 -8.43 0.67 -9.09
CA TRP A 329 -8.07 2.08 -9.06
C TRP A 329 -6.86 2.31 -8.16
N PHE A 330 -6.32 3.53 -8.21
CA PHE A 330 -5.25 3.95 -7.31
C PHE A 330 -5.28 5.46 -7.14
N GLU A 331 -4.69 5.92 -6.05
CA GLU A 331 -4.59 7.32 -5.72
C GLU A 331 -3.26 7.62 -5.04
N LYS A 332 -2.84 8.88 -5.16
CA LYS A 332 -1.66 9.35 -4.45
C LYS A 332 -2.01 9.41 -2.96
N THR A 333 -1.29 8.66 -2.14
CA THR A 333 -1.38 8.76 -0.70
C THR A 333 -0.88 10.13 -0.28
N VAL A 334 -1.77 10.91 0.34
CA VAL A 334 -1.37 12.17 0.95
C VAL A 334 -0.61 11.82 2.21
N VAL A 335 0.72 11.94 2.18
CA VAL A 335 1.54 11.95 3.40
C VAL A 335 1.24 13.27 4.10
N SER A 336 0.13 13.34 4.81
CA SER A 336 -0.02 14.37 5.83
C SER A 336 0.88 13.96 6.98
N GLY A 337 2.01 14.64 7.13
CA GLY A 337 3.01 14.31 8.16
C GLY A 337 2.45 14.29 9.58
N ASP A 338 1.28 14.92 9.79
CA ASP A 338 0.64 15.04 11.10
C ASP A 338 -0.84 14.62 11.13
N LYS A 339 -1.54 14.46 9.99
CA LYS A 339 -2.99 14.14 9.95
C LYS A 339 -3.26 12.73 9.43
N TRP A 340 -4.46 12.24 9.72
CA TRP A 340 -5.03 11.05 9.13
C TRP A 340 -5.67 11.35 7.78
N VAL A 341 -5.56 10.41 6.84
CA VAL A 341 -6.38 10.41 5.63
C VAL A 341 -7.51 9.44 5.85
N GLY A 342 -8.74 9.95 5.96
CA GLY A 342 -9.96 9.16 6.14
C GLY A 342 -10.67 8.91 4.81
N GLU A 343 -10.84 7.64 4.48
CA GLU A 343 -11.66 7.14 3.37
C GLU A 343 -13.00 6.65 3.93
N TYR A 344 -14.08 7.26 3.50
CA TYR A 344 -15.42 7.04 4.02
C TYR A 344 -16.27 6.31 2.99
N PHE A 345 -16.92 5.22 3.38
CA PHE A 345 -17.67 4.30 2.53
C PHE A 345 -19.13 4.27 2.96
N ASN A 346 -20.06 4.30 2.01
CA ASN A 346 -21.50 4.23 2.29
C ASN A 346 -22.04 2.78 2.40
N ASN A 347 -21.18 1.87 2.86
CA ASN A 347 -21.47 0.47 3.16
C ASN A 347 -20.50 -0.01 4.25
N PRO A 348 -20.86 -1.02 5.05
CA PRO A 348 -20.06 -1.44 6.21
C PRO A 348 -18.87 -2.35 5.83
N ASP A 349 -18.82 -2.84 4.58
CA ASP A 349 -17.87 -3.89 4.19
C ASP A 349 -16.70 -3.41 3.34
N PHE A 350 -16.54 -2.09 3.17
CA PHE A 350 -15.56 -1.51 2.26
C PHE A 350 -15.68 -2.02 0.81
N ARG A 351 -16.86 -2.43 0.33
CA ARG A 351 -17.02 -3.03 -1.02
C ARG A 351 -17.21 -1.99 -2.12
N SER A 352 -17.40 -0.73 -1.77
CA SER A 352 -17.44 0.36 -2.76
C SER A 352 -16.12 1.10 -2.76
N PRO A 353 -15.82 1.94 -3.77
CA PRO A 353 -14.89 3.03 -3.55
C PRO A 353 -15.40 3.96 -2.43
N PRO A 354 -14.51 4.70 -1.77
CA PRO A 354 -14.92 5.71 -0.82
C PRO A 354 -15.76 6.79 -1.50
N VAL A 355 -16.83 7.21 -0.84
CA VAL A 355 -17.70 8.32 -1.28
C VAL A 355 -17.15 9.68 -0.83
N LEU A 356 -16.28 9.69 0.17
CA LEU A 356 -15.58 10.87 0.67
C LEU A 356 -14.15 10.47 1.08
N ILE A 357 -13.19 11.31 0.70
CA ILE A 357 -11.81 11.24 1.20
C ILE A 357 -11.49 12.62 1.79
N ARG A 358 -11.02 12.65 3.04
CA ARG A 358 -10.62 13.91 3.69
C ARG A 358 -9.43 13.69 4.63
N GLU A 359 -8.86 14.80 5.07
CA GLU A 359 -7.87 14.79 6.15
C GLU A 359 -8.58 15.02 7.48
N ASP A 360 -8.31 14.15 8.45
CA ASP A 360 -8.80 14.24 9.82
C ASP A 360 -7.60 14.48 10.74
N ASP A 361 -7.69 15.48 11.62
CA ASP A 361 -6.57 15.84 12.49
C ASP A 361 -6.25 14.70 13.49
N ASP A 362 -7.29 14.08 14.03
CA ASP A 362 -7.25 12.94 14.95
C ASP A 362 -8.41 11.96 14.62
N ILE A 363 -8.37 10.75 15.17
CA ILE A 363 -9.51 9.81 15.15
C ILE A 363 -10.16 9.89 16.53
N ASP A 364 -11.03 10.87 16.70
CA ASP A 364 -11.83 11.15 17.90
C ASP A 364 -13.20 11.65 17.42
N PHE A 365 -14.02 10.70 16.97
CA PHE A 365 -15.32 10.94 16.37
C PHE A 365 -16.43 10.38 17.26
N ASP A 366 -17.39 11.25 17.55
CA ASP A 366 -18.65 10.93 18.22
C ASP A 366 -19.75 11.49 17.33
N TRP A 367 -20.29 10.64 16.46
CA TRP A 367 -21.35 11.01 15.52
C TRP A 367 -22.73 10.83 16.12
N ASP A 368 -22.86 10.15 17.27
CA ASP A 368 -24.16 9.83 17.87
C ASP A 368 -25.03 9.14 16.80
N ASP A 369 -26.31 9.51 16.66
CA ASP A 369 -27.21 9.03 15.59
C ASP A 369 -27.06 9.77 14.22
N ASP A 370 -26.05 10.64 14.01
CA ASP A 370 -25.93 11.49 12.80
C ASP A 370 -24.94 10.95 11.74
N GLU A 371 -25.09 11.37 10.47
CA GLU A 371 -24.18 10.93 9.42
C GLU A 371 -22.76 11.54 9.52
N PRO A 372 -21.68 10.79 9.18
CA PRO A 372 -20.30 11.27 9.28
C PRO A 372 -19.96 12.42 8.31
N ALA A 373 -20.74 12.52 7.22
CA ALA A 373 -20.69 13.62 6.27
C ALA A 373 -21.97 13.67 5.41
N PRO A 374 -22.35 14.84 4.87
CA PRO A 374 -23.53 14.96 4.01
C PRO A 374 -23.51 13.99 2.82
N GLY A 375 -24.56 13.17 2.70
CA GLY A 375 -24.71 12.18 1.64
C GLY A 375 -24.18 10.78 1.98
N MET A 376 -23.74 10.58 3.22
CA MET A 376 -23.53 9.26 3.81
C MET A 376 -24.79 8.80 4.56
N PRO A 377 -24.97 7.49 4.76
CA PRO A 377 -26.03 7.00 5.63
C PRO A 377 -25.67 7.22 7.11
N ASP A 378 -26.70 7.29 7.96
CA ASP A 378 -26.58 7.40 9.41
C ASP A 378 -25.96 6.10 9.95
N ASP A 379 -26.53 4.94 9.59
CA ASP A 379 -25.97 3.61 9.89
C ASP A 379 -25.36 2.90 8.66
N ASN A 380 -24.68 1.76 8.88
CA ASN A 380 -24.15 0.88 7.82
C ASN A 380 -23.13 1.58 6.93
N PHE A 381 -22.24 2.34 7.54
CA PHE A 381 -21.09 2.91 6.86
C PHE A 381 -19.79 2.30 7.38
N SER A 382 -18.69 2.58 6.69
CA SER A 382 -17.38 2.23 7.20
C SER A 382 -16.39 3.33 6.88
N VAL A 383 -15.34 3.41 7.70
CA VAL A 383 -14.28 4.40 7.52
C VAL A 383 -12.94 3.71 7.66
N ARG A 384 -12.00 4.11 6.82
CA ARG A 384 -10.62 3.66 6.86
C ARG A 384 -9.71 4.85 6.95
N TRP A 385 -9.01 4.97 8.07
CA TRP A 385 -7.98 5.98 8.24
C TRP A 385 -6.60 5.41 8.02
N GLN A 386 -5.73 6.20 7.43
CA GLN A 386 -4.32 5.87 7.31
C GLN A 386 -3.44 7.09 7.58
N ARG A 387 -2.34 6.87 8.29
CA ARG A 387 -1.30 7.86 8.57
C ARG A 387 0.06 7.19 8.50
N THR A 388 1.08 7.94 8.05
CA THR A 388 2.47 7.52 8.21
C THR A 388 3.16 8.43 9.21
N VAL A 389 3.79 7.86 10.23
CA VAL A 389 4.39 8.59 11.35
C VAL A 389 5.79 8.08 11.63
N ALA A 390 6.69 8.97 12.01
CA ALA A 390 8.01 8.60 12.48
C ALA A 390 7.95 8.11 13.93
N LEU A 391 8.15 6.81 14.17
CA LEU A 391 8.20 6.22 15.50
C LEU A 391 9.66 6.01 15.93
N PRO A 392 10.03 6.38 17.16
CA PRO A 392 11.20 5.84 17.84
C PRO A 392 11.11 4.32 17.99
N ALA A 393 12.27 3.65 18.12
CA ALA A 393 12.25 2.23 18.43
C ALA A 393 11.73 2.00 19.87
N GLY A 394 10.81 1.05 20.05
CA GLY A 394 10.22 0.73 21.36
C GLY A 394 9.01 -0.19 21.26
N ASP A 395 8.40 -0.45 22.40
CA ASP A 395 7.14 -1.19 22.51
C ASP A 395 5.99 -0.18 22.52
N TYR A 396 4.88 -0.50 21.86
CA TYR A 396 3.75 0.41 21.68
C TYR A 396 2.44 -0.24 22.09
N ASN A 397 1.60 0.51 22.81
CA ASN A 397 0.23 0.14 23.13
C ASN A 397 -0.74 1.05 22.38
N PHE A 398 -1.79 0.45 21.86
CA PHE A 398 -2.88 1.12 21.16
C PHE A 398 -4.18 0.87 21.92
N GLU A 399 -5.01 1.90 22.00
CA GLU A 399 -6.33 1.87 22.60
C GLU A 399 -7.36 2.30 21.54
N ALA A 400 -8.45 1.55 21.46
CA ALA A 400 -9.59 1.87 20.60
C ALA A 400 -10.86 1.85 21.43
N THR A 401 -11.61 2.95 21.45
CA THR A 401 -12.93 3.02 22.06
C THR A 401 -13.99 3.14 20.98
N ILE A 402 -14.96 2.22 20.98
CA ILE A 402 -16.06 2.18 20.00
C ILE A 402 -17.43 2.07 20.68
N ALA A 403 -18.49 2.38 19.93
CA ALA A 403 -19.88 2.22 20.39
C ALA A 403 -20.34 0.75 20.39
N GLU A 404 -21.59 0.55 20.81
CA GLU A 404 -22.26 -0.75 20.81
C GLU A 404 -22.56 -1.19 19.37
N GLU A 405 -22.54 -2.50 19.11
CA GLU A 405 -22.73 -3.13 17.80
C GLU A 405 -21.73 -2.72 16.69
N ASP A 406 -20.60 -2.10 17.05
CA ASP A 406 -19.57 -1.63 16.12
C ASP A 406 -18.34 -2.53 16.03
N TRP A 407 -17.53 -2.31 14.98
CA TRP A 407 -16.28 -3.04 14.77
C TRP A 407 -15.11 -2.13 14.45
N VAL A 408 -13.93 -2.45 15.01
CA VAL A 408 -12.68 -1.76 14.73
C VAL A 408 -11.51 -2.71 14.55
N LYS A 409 -10.58 -2.35 13.67
CA LYS A 409 -9.31 -3.04 13.49
C LYS A 409 -8.17 -2.07 13.22
N VAL A 410 -7.08 -2.23 13.96
CA VAL A 410 -5.88 -1.40 13.86
C VAL A 410 -4.71 -2.21 13.34
N TYR A 411 -3.91 -1.59 12.47
CA TYR A 411 -2.71 -2.17 11.90
C TYR A 411 -1.51 -1.24 12.11
N LEU A 412 -0.34 -1.83 12.37
CA LEU A 412 0.97 -1.18 12.31
C LEU A 412 1.83 -1.89 11.24
N ASP A 413 2.26 -1.16 10.22
CA ASP A 413 2.99 -1.70 9.05
C ASP A 413 2.31 -2.93 8.41
N ASP A 414 0.99 -2.82 8.22
CA ASP A 414 0.10 -3.87 7.72
C ASP A 414 -0.02 -5.12 8.62
N TRP A 415 0.57 -5.11 9.81
CA TRP A 415 0.31 -6.14 10.82
C TRP A 415 -0.90 -5.76 11.67
N PRO A 416 -1.93 -6.61 11.79
CA PRO A 416 -3.05 -6.34 12.70
C PRO A 416 -2.56 -6.43 14.14
N ILE A 417 -2.87 -5.40 14.93
CA ILE A 417 -2.44 -5.28 16.34
C ILE A 417 -3.61 -5.23 17.32
N LEU A 418 -4.79 -4.81 16.85
CA LEU A 418 -6.03 -4.74 17.60
C LEU A 418 -7.18 -5.08 16.64
N GLU A 419 -8.12 -5.90 17.10
CA GLU A 419 -9.40 -6.13 16.42
C GLU A 419 -10.44 -6.33 17.52
N GLU A 420 -11.54 -5.58 17.43
CA GLU A 420 -12.66 -5.65 18.37
C GLU A 420 -13.97 -5.61 17.58
N ASP A 421 -14.91 -6.47 17.99
CA ASP A 421 -16.28 -6.57 17.49
C ASP A 421 -17.18 -6.49 18.73
N SER A 422 -17.80 -5.34 18.96
CA SER A 422 -18.25 -4.95 20.29
C SER A 422 -19.78 -4.91 20.39
N ASP A 423 -20.38 -5.88 21.09
CA ASP A 423 -21.84 -5.91 21.31
C ASP A 423 -22.32 -4.81 22.29
N ASP A 424 -21.53 -4.45 23.31
CA ASP A 424 -21.92 -3.55 24.42
C ASP A 424 -21.09 -2.25 24.46
N GLY A 425 -20.34 -1.97 23.39
CA GLY A 425 -19.39 -0.86 23.32
C GLY A 425 -18.20 -0.99 24.27
N GLY A 426 -17.30 0.00 24.21
CA GLY A 426 -16.21 0.16 25.16
C GLY A 426 -14.84 0.18 24.52
N THR A 427 -13.84 -0.13 25.34
CA THR A 427 -12.42 0.12 25.03
C THR A 427 -11.66 -1.19 24.90
N ALA A 428 -11.04 -1.41 23.74
CA ALA A 428 -10.12 -2.50 23.46
C ALA A 428 -8.67 -1.98 23.43
N THR A 429 -7.72 -2.87 23.72
CA THR A 429 -6.29 -2.55 23.69
C THR A 429 -5.50 -3.60 22.90
N GLY A 430 -4.43 -3.17 22.26
CA GLY A 430 -3.49 -4.01 21.51
C GLY A 430 -2.08 -3.50 21.68
N SER A 431 -1.08 -4.38 21.51
CA SER A 431 0.32 -4.00 21.65
C SER A 431 1.19 -4.50 20.51
N PHE A 432 2.31 -3.83 20.27
CA PHE A 432 3.34 -4.24 19.33
C PHE A 432 4.72 -4.02 19.91
N ASP A 433 5.43 -5.12 20.17
CA ASP A 433 6.76 -5.11 20.77
C ASP A 433 7.86 -4.92 19.70
N ASP A 434 9.00 -4.36 20.11
CA ASP A 434 10.21 -4.19 19.29
C ASP A 434 9.98 -3.44 17.96
N VAL A 435 9.14 -2.40 17.95
CA VAL A 435 8.97 -1.49 16.80
C VAL A 435 10.33 -0.87 16.46
N GLY A 436 10.69 -0.87 15.18
CA GLY A 436 11.92 -0.23 14.71
C GLY A 436 11.85 1.30 14.82
N ALA A 437 13.00 1.97 14.79
CA ALA A 437 12.97 3.42 14.59
C ALA A 437 12.80 3.71 13.09
N GLY A 438 11.90 4.62 12.72
CA GLY A 438 11.70 4.98 11.32
C GLY A 438 10.28 5.45 11.02
N MET A 439 9.94 5.51 9.74
CA MET A 439 8.57 5.75 9.31
C MET A 439 7.78 4.45 9.39
N HIS A 440 6.62 4.53 10.02
CA HIS A 440 5.66 3.43 10.17
C HIS A 440 4.29 3.87 9.67
N THR A 441 3.53 2.93 9.12
CA THR A 441 2.15 3.18 8.69
C THR A 441 1.20 2.65 9.74
N ILE A 442 0.29 3.50 10.22
CA ILE A 442 -0.84 3.09 11.05
C ILE A 442 -2.08 3.14 10.16
N ARG A 443 -2.85 2.06 10.16
CA ARG A 443 -4.16 1.98 9.49
C ARG A 443 -5.22 1.60 10.53
N VAL A 444 -6.35 2.28 10.49
CA VAL A 444 -7.53 1.98 11.31
C VAL A 444 -8.69 1.73 10.36
N GLU A 445 -9.38 0.61 10.54
CA GLU A 445 -10.62 0.28 9.85
C GLU A 445 -11.74 0.25 10.89
N TYR A 446 -12.83 0.96 10.64
CA TYR A 446 -14.01 1.06 11.49
C TYR A 446 -15.26 0.76 10.68
N ARG A 447 -16.21 0.09 11.31
CA ARG A 447 -17.52 -0.20 10.73
C ARG A 447 -18.57 0.13 11.75
N ASP A 448 -19.53 0.89 11.28
CA ASP A 448 -20.78 1.12 11.95
C ASP A 448 -21.85 0.22 11.29
N PHE A 449 -22.66 -0.44 12.12
CA PHE A 449 -23.72 -1.32 11.64
C PHE A 449 -25.12 -0.82 12.00
N SER A 450 -25.27 -0.28 13.20
CA SER A 450 -26.51 0.25 13.76
C SER A 450 -26.24 1.11 15.00
N GLU A 451 -27.22 1.94 15.34
CA GLU A 451 -27.24 2.73 16.58
C GLU A 451 -26.24 3.89 16.56
N GLU A 452 -25.67 4.23 17.71
CA GLU A 452 -24.77 5.38 17.86
C GLU A 452 -23.40 5.05 17.24
N ALA A 453 -22.87 5.93 16.38
CA ALA A 453 -21.54 5.73 15.79
C ALA A 453 -20.47 6.53 16.56
N ARG A 454 -19.51 5.82 17.17
CA ARG A 454 -18.38 6.44 17.88
C ARG A 454 -17.08 5.67 17.68
N ILE A 455 -15.98 6.40 17.47
CA ILE A 455 -14.62 5.85 17.50
C ILE A 455 -13.59 6.86 18.01
N GLU A 456 -12.75 6.39 18.93
CA GLU A 456 -11.59 7.11 19.45
C GLU A 456 -10.35 6.19 19.43
N ILE A 457 -9.21 6.69 18.94
CA ILE A 457 -7.94 5.95 18.89
C ILE A 457 -6.84 6.75 19.60
N ASP A 458 -6.19 6.10 20.57
CA ASP A 458 -4.98 6.61 21.24
C ASP A 458 -3.85 5.56 21.15
N TRP A 459 -2.61 6.00 21.29
CA TRP A 459 -1.46 5.12 21.43
C TRP A 459 -0.33 5.76 22.22
N GLU A 460 0.35 4.93 22.99
CA GLU A 460 1.54 5.34 23.73
C GLU A 460 2.70 4.37 23.50
N ARG A 461 3.90 4.88 23.76
CA ARG A 461 5.11 4.07 23.80
C ARG A 461 5.36 3.64 25.24
N ASP A 462 5.52 2.35 25.46
CA ASP A 462 5.99 1.80 26.73
C ASP A 462 7.51 2.03 26.84
N ASP A 463 7.93 2.65 27.96
CA ASP A 463 9.32 3.02 28.27
C ASP A 463 10.15 1.88 28.88
#